data_AF-A0A7V3A3M2-F1
#
_entry.id   AF-A0A7V3A3M2-F1
#
_cell.length_a   1.000
_cell.length_b   1.000
_cell.length_c   1.000
_cell.angle_alpha   90.00
_cell.angle_beta   90.00
_cell.angle_gamma   90.00
#
_symmetry.space_group_name_H-M   'P 1'
#
loop_
_entity.id
_entity.type
_entity.pdbx_description
1 polymer ?
#
loop_
_entity_poly.entity_id
_entity_poly.type
_entity_poly.pdbx_seq_one_letter_code
_entity_poly.pdbx_strand_id
1 'polypeptide(L)'
;FGSVEEAREWMGGFIDWYNTVHRHSGIGFVTPEQRRRGEDKILFEKRNQTLREAGERLKQRFPKTGPKLWEYKRVMYLNPSQETRNYLWRRAS
;
A
#
# COMPACT_ATOMS: atom_id res chain seq x y z
N PHE A 1 -26.69 2.19 10.17
CA PHE A 1 -27.37 0.89 10.09
C PHE A 1 -28.64 0.99 10.91
N GLY A 2 -29.75 0.49 10.38
CA GLY A 2 -31.03 0.41 11.07
C GLY A 2 -31.13 -0.81 12.00
N SER A 3 -30.24 -1.79 11.87
CA SER A 3 -30.17 -2.98 12.72
C SER A 3 -28.75 -3.52 12.91
N VAL A 4 -28.57 -4.46 13.84
CA VAL A 4 -27.30 -5.18 14.04
C VAL A 4 -27.00 -6.06 12.83
N GLU A 5 -28.02 -6.63 12.21
CA GLU A 5 -27.92 -7.48 11.03
C GLU A 5 -27.38 -6.68 9.84
N GLU A 6 -27.93 -5.50 9.57
CA GLU A 6 -27.43 -4.59 8.52
C GLU A 6 -25.99 -4.15 8.78
N ALA A 7 -25.65 -3.88 10.05
CA ALA A 7 -24.28 -3.51 10.42
C ALA A 7 -23.29 -4.65 10.15
N ARG A 8 -23.69 -5.91 10.41
CA ARG A 8 -22.86 -7.09 10.16
C ARG A 8 -22.68 -7.36 8.66
N GLU A 9 -23.74 -7.24 7.88
CA GLU A 9 -23.68 -7.41 6.42
C GLU A 9 -22.73 -6.39 5.80
N TRP A 10 -22.89 -5.11 6.17
CA TRP A 10 -22.00 -4.07 5.70
C TRP A 10 -20.55 -4.31 6.13
N MET A 11 -20.32 -4.69 7.39
CA MET A 11 -18.96 -4.98 7.88
C MET A 11 -18.33 -6.16 7.16
N GLY A 12 -19.09 -7.20 6.84
CA GLY A 12 -18.63 -8.34 6.03
C GLY A 12 -18.15 -7.90 4.65
N GLY A 13 -18.96 -7.10 3.95
CA GLY A 13 -18.59 -6.52 2.65
C GLY A 13 -17.38 -5.59 2.74
N PHE A 14 -17.31 -4.79 3.80
CA PHE A 14 -16.15 -3.92 4.04
C PHE A 14 -14.86 -4.72 4.25
N ILE A 15 -14.89 -5.79 5.05
CA ILE A 15 -13.72 -6.64 5.33
C ILE A 15 -13.23 -7.31 4.05
N ASP A 16 -14.14 -7.85 3.24
CA ASP A 16 -13.78 -8.47 1.95
C ASP A 16 -13.08 -7.45 1.06
N TRP A 17 -13.77 -6.33 0.76
CA TRP A 17 -13.23 -5.26 -0.07
C TRP A 17 -11.88 -4.72 0.45
N TYR A 18 -11.77 -4.51 1.76
CA TYR A 18 -10.55 -4.01 2.41
C TYR A 18 -9.35 -4.92 2.16
N ASN A 19 -9.56 -6.24 2.21
CA ASN A 19 -8.51 -7.25 2.11
C ASN A 19 -8.17 -7.64 0.67
N THR A 20 -9.15 -7.62 -0.25
CA THR A 20 -9.01 -8.21 -1.59
C THR A 20 -9.01 -7.17 -2.71
N VAL A 21 -9.56 -5.97 -2.49
CA VAL A 21 -9.72 -4.94 -3.54
C VAL A 21 -8.95 -3.66 -3.20
N HIS A 22 -9.11 -3.15 -1.97
CA HIS A 22 -8.53 -1.86 -1.60
C HIS A 22 -7.00 -1.91 -1.50
N ARG A 23 -6.34 -0.96 -2.17
CA ARG A 23 -4.88 -0.84 -2.22
C ARG A 23 -4.40 0.24 -1.25
N HIS A 24 -3.59 -0.18 -0.28
CA HIS A 24 -3.23 0.68 0.84
C HIS A 24 -1.86 1.32 0.66
N SER A 25 -1.79 2.65 0.82
CA SER A 25 -0.53 3.40 0.70
C SER A 25 0.54 2.93 1.69
N GLY A 26 0.13 2.55 2.92
CA GLY A 26 1.02 2.08 3.99
C GLY A 26 1.76 0.77 3.69
N ILE A 27 1.30 -0.01 2.71
CA ILE A 27 1.96 -1.25 2.25
C ILE A 27 2.35 -1.18 0.77
N GLY A 28 2.37 0.02 0.18
CA GLY A 28 2.83 0.25 -1.19
C GLY A 28 1.78 0.05 -2.28
N PHE A 29 0.53 0.39 -1.97
CA PHE A 29 -0.62 0.29 -2.88
C PHE A 29 -0.79 -1.12 -3.45
N VAL A 30 -0.67 -2.12 -2.58
CA VAL A 30 -1.13 -3.50 -2.81
C VAL A 30 -2.26 -3.79 -1.83
N THR A 31 -3.01 -4.87 -2.07
CA THR A 31 -4.03 -5.30 -1.11
C THR A 31 -3.37 -6.02 0.07
N PRO A 32 -4.03 -6.06 1.25
CA PRO A 32 -3.52 -6.82 2.39
C PRO A 32 -3.31 -8.30 2.07
N GLU A 33 -4.20 -8.89 1.26
CA GLU A 33 -4.06 -10.27 0.79
C GLU A 33 -2.80 -10.46 -0.07
N GLN A 34 -2.58 -9.61 -1.07
CA GLN A 34 -1.38 -9.66 -1.93
C GLN A 34 -0.10 -9.53 -1.10
N ARG A 35 -0.08 -8.62 -0.13
CA ARG A 35 1.09 -8.44 0.75
C ARG A 35 1.33 -9.66 1.64
N ARG A 36 0.27 -10.30 2.12
CA ARG A 36 0.36 -11.53 2.93
C ARG A 36 0.91 -12.70 2.10
N ARG A 37 0.49 -12.82 0.84
CA ARG A 37 1.01 -13.81 -0.12
C ARG A 37 2.42 -13.50 -0.63
N GLY A 38 2.95 -12.31 -0.37
CA GLY A 38 4.28 -11.88 -0.82
C GLY A 38 4.34 -11.49 -2.31
N GLU A 39 3.19 -11.23 -2.92
CA GLU A 39 3.06 -10.80 -4.32
C GLU A 39 3.55 -9.36 -4.54
N ASP A 40 3.70 -8.61 -3.46
CA ASP A 40 4.19 -7.23 -3.46
C ASP A 40 5.51 -7.08 -4.19
N LYS A 41 6.42 -8.05 -4.07
CA LYS A 41 7.72 -8.04 -4.77
C LYS A 41 7.57 -7.95 -6.28
N ILE A 42 6.79 -8.85 -6.87
CA ILE A 42 6.58 -8.93 -8.32
C ILE A 42 5.78 -7.72 -8.81
N LEU A 43 4.80 -7.27 -8.02
CA LEU A 43 4.00 -6.08 -8.34
C LEU A 43 4.85 -4.80 -8.33
N PHE A 44 5.77 -4.66 -7.38
CA PHE A 44 6.69 -3.53 -7.30
C PHE A 44 7.69 -3.55 -8.45
N GLU A 45 8.22 -4.71 -8.81
CA GLU A 45 9.12 -4.85 -9.96
C GLU A 45 8.46 -4.38 -11.26
N LYS A 46 7.26 -4.90 -11.57
CA LYS A 46 6.48 -4.50 -12.75
C LYS A 46 6.20 -3.00 -12.75
N ARG A 47 5.76 -2.46 -11.61
CA ARG A 47 5.47 -1.02 -11.47
C ARG A 47 6.72 -0.17 -11.69
N ASN A 48 7.85 -0.58 -11.13
CA ASN A 48 9.11 0.14 -11.26
C ASN A 48 9.61 0.14 -12.70
N GLN A 49 9.43 -0.96 -13.42
CA GLN A 49 9.72 -1.01 -14.85
C GLN A 49 8.90 0.03 -15.62
N THR A 50 7.57 0.02 -15.46
CA THR A 50 6.69 1.00 -16.11
C THR A 50 7.07 2.44 -15.76
N LEU A 51 7.40 2.70 -14.49
CA LEU A 51 7.82 4.04 -14.05
C LEU A 51 9.14 4.48 -14.67
N ARG A 52 10.13 3.59 -14.78
CA ARG A 52 11.41 3.89 -15.46
C ARG A 52 11.20 4.23 -16.92
N GLU A 53 10.42 3.42 -17.64
CA GLU A 53 10.11 3.66 -19.06
C GLU A 53 9.38 5.00 -19.25
N ALA A 54 8.40 5.30 -18.39
CA ALA A 54 7.70 6.58 -18.39
C ALA A 54 8.64 7.75 -18.04
N GLY A 55 9.54 7.55 -17.09
CA GLY A 55 10.55 8.52 -16.64
C GLY A 55 11.49 8.93 -17.77
N GLU A 56 11.96 7.96 -18.56
CA GLU A 56 12.81 8.24 -19.71
C GLU A 56 12.05 8.96 -20.84
N ARG A 57 10.79 8.56 -21.10
CA ARG A 57 9.99 9.15 -22.18
C ARG A 57 9.51 10.56 -21.87
N LEU A 58 9.17 10.86 -20.62
CA LEU A 58 8.48 12.09 -20.20
C LEU A 58 9.21 12.79 -19.05
N LYS A 59 10.52 13.03 -19.22
CA LYS A 59 11.41 13.59 -18.18
C LYS A 59 10.86 14.83 -17.49
N GLN A 60 10.16 15.70 -18.22
CA GLN A 60 9.55 16.93 -17.69
C GLN A 60 8.40 16.70 -16.69
N ARG A 61 7.79 15.51 -16.69
CA ARG A 61 6.73 15.14 -15.73
C ARG A 61 7.27 14.53 -14.44
N PHE A 62 8.57 14.28 -14.36
CA PHE A 62 9.22 13.67 -13.20
C PHE A 62 10.23 14.64 -12.56
N PRO A 63 10.53 14.48 -11.26
CA PRO A 63 11.64 15.17 -10.63
C PRO A 63 12.96 14.87 -11.36
N LYS A 64 13.95 15.76 -11.22
CA LYS A 64 15.30 15.52 -11.78
C LYS A 64 15.95 14.22 -11.29
N THR A 65 15.56 13.74 -10.11
CA THR A 65 16.00 12.47 -9.52
C THR A 65 15.30 11.24 -10.11
N GLY A 66 14.33 11.43 -11.01
CA GLY A 66 13.51 10.36 -11.59
C GLY A 66 12.24 10.03 -10.79
N PRO A 67 11.47 9.02 -11.25
CA PRO A 67 10.26 8.55 -10.58
C PRO A 67 10.55 7.88 -9.24
N LYS A 68 9.59 7.93 -8.32
CA LYS A 68 9.63 7.14 -7.08
C LYS A 68 9.53 5.66 -7.38
N LEU A 69 10.57 4.90 -7.07
CA LEU A 69 10.57 3.44 -7.15
C LEU A 69 10.13 2.81 -5.82
N TRP A 70 9.58 1.61 -5.92
CA TRP A 70 9.04 0.84 -4.80
C TRP A 70 10.00 -0.29 -4.44
N GLU A 71 10.37 -0.36 -3.16
CA GLU A 71 11.26 -1.38 -2.65
C GLU A 71 10.51 -2.29 -1.69
N TYR A 72 10.89 -3.57 -1.67
CA TYR A 72 10.37 -4.52 -0.70
C TYR A 72 10.87 -4.15 0.70
N LYS A 73 9.92 -4.08 1.65
CA LYS A 73 10.22 -3.89 3.07
C LYS A 73 9.75 -5.12 3.84
N ARG A 74 10.69 -5.74 4.57
CA ARG A 74 10.42 -6.91 5.40
C ARG A 74 9.30 -6.65 6.40
N VAL A 75 9.36 -5.50 7.08
CA VAL A 75 8.38 -5.07 8.09
C VAL A 75 7.67 -3.83 7.58
N MET A 76 6.33 -3.87 7.62
CA MET A 76 5.44 -2.76 7.28
C MET A 76 4.30 -2.73 8.30
N TYR A 77 3.76 -1.55 8.54
CA TYR A 77 2.64 -1.36 9.45
C TYR A 77 1.45 -0.86 8.65
N LEU A 78 0.40 -1.67 8.63
CA LEU A 78 -0.89 -1.29 8.07
C LEU A 78 -1.77 -0.79 9.21
N ASN A 79 -2.32 0.41 9.06
CA ASN A 79 -3.16 1.06 10.09
C ASN A 79 -2.55 1.06 11.51
N PRO A 80 -1.30 1.52 11.71
CA PRO A 80 -0.70 1.57 13.03
C PRO A 80 -1.47 2.51 13.97
N SER A 81 -1.52 2.13 15.25
CA SER A 81 -2.00 3.00 16.32
C SER A 81 -1.13 4.25 16.45
N GLN A 82 -1.64 5.29 17.10
CA GLN A 82 -0.85 6.52 17.30
C GLN A 82 0.43 6.25 18.09
N GLU A 83 0.37 5.34 19.07
CA GLU A 83 1.54 4.89 19.82
C GLU A 83 2.58 4.23 18.90
N THR A 84 2.16 3.30 18.03
CA THR A 84 3.07 2.67 17.06
C THR A 84 3.67 3.70 16.11
N ARG A 85 2.89 4.70 15.65
CA ARG A 85 3.43 5.78 14.81
C ARG A 85 4.51 6.58 15.53
N ASN A 86 4.27 6.96 16.78
CA ASN A 86 5.24 7.71 17.59
C ASN A 86 6.53 6.90 17.82
N TYR A 87 6.41 5.59 18.08
CA TYR A 87 7.55 4.70 18.20
C TYR A 87 8.38 4.64 16.90
N LEU A 88 7.73 4.47 15.75
CA LEU A 88 8.42 4.41 14.46
C LEU A 88 9.12 5.71 14.08
N TRP A 89 8.51 6.85 14.42
CA TRP A 89 9.10 8.16 14.15
C TRP A 89 10.39 8.39 14.94
N ARG A 90 10.41 8.05 16.23
CA ARG A 90 11.62 8.13 17.08
C ARG A 90 12.76 7.23 16.60
N ARG A 91 12.45 6.08 15.98
CA ARG A 91 13.46 5.14 15.48
C ARG A 91 14.07 5.56 14.14
N ALA A 92 13.46 6.54 13.47
CA ALA A 92 13.88 7.03 12.16
C ALA A 92 14.57 8.40 12.22
N SER A 93 14.58 9.04 13.40
CA SER A 93 15.29 10.30 13.68
C SER A 93 16.65 9.98 14.31
#